data_AF-Q96VP1-F1
#
_entry.id   AF-Q96VP1-F1
#
_cell.length_a   1.000
_cell.length_b   1.000
_cell.length_c   1.000
_cell.angle_alpha   90.00
_cell.angle_beta   90.00
_cell.angle_gamma   90.00
#
_symmetry.space_group_name_H-M   'P 1'
#
loop_
_entity.id
_entity.type
_entity.pdbx_description
1 polymer ?
#
loop_
_entity_poly.entity_id
_entity_poly.type
_entity_poly.pdbx_seq_one_letter_code
_entity_poly.pdbx_strand_id
1 'polypeptide(L)'
;IDILDIAKKCPFNYTGADFYALCSDALLNAMTRVAGEVDEKWEKYNMENKKNISLRYWFDNVANENDLKVVVKLQDFELAQQNLIPSVSEDELRHYLRLKSSFESQ
;
A
#
# COMPACT_ATOMS: atom_id res chain seq x y z
N ILE A 1 8.77 -1.63 9.02
CA ILE A 1 7.97 -2.68 8.34
C ILE A 1 8.92 -3.82 8.06
N ASP A 2 8.53 -5.06 8.39
CA ASP A 2 9.26 -6.24 7.92
C ASP A 2 8.60 -6.74 6.63
N ILE A 3 9.33 -6.67 5.52
CA ILE A 3 8.85 -7.08 4.19
C ILE A 3 8.73 -8.61 4.12
N LEU A 4 9.54 -9.34 4.89
CA LEU A 4 9.50 -10.80 4.91
C LEU A 4 8.18 -11.31 5.48
N ASP A 5 7.64 -10.63 6.50
CA ASP A 5 6.35 -11.00 7.09
C ASP A 5 5.17 -10.70 6.16
N ILE A 6 5.30 -9.69 5.29
CA ILE A 6 4.34 -9.44 4.20
C ILE A 6 4.43 -10.55 3.16
N ALA A 7 5.63 -10.89 2.70
CA ALA A 7 5.85 -11.91 1.68
C ALA A 7 5.33 -13.30 2.11
N LYS A 8 5.47 -13.67 3.38
CA LYS A 8 4.93 -14.94 3.93
C LYS A 8 3.40 -15.05 3.87
N LYS A 9 2.68 -13.92 3.81
CA LYS A 9 1.21 -13.89 3.71
C LYS A 9 0.73 -13.94 2.25
N CYS A 10 1.62 -13.72 1.28
CA CYS A 10 1.26 -13.70 -0.13
C CYS A 10 1.04 -15.12 -0.69
N PRO A 11 0.08 -15.30 -1.61
CA PRO A 11 -0.10 -16.54 -2.35
C PRO A 11 1.15 -16.99 -3.10
N PHE A 12 1.40 -18.30 -3.15
CA PHE A 12 2.57 -18.89 -3.83
C PHE A 12 2.58 -18.69 -5.35
N ASN A 13 1.44 -18.38 -5.95
CA ASN A 13 1.29 -18.06 -7.36
C ASN A 13 1.49 -16.57 -7.68
N TYR A 14 1.89 -15.74 -6.71
CA TYR A 14 2.28 -14.37 -7.00
C TYR A 14 3.53 -14.32 -7.87
N THR A 15 3.46 -13.51 -8.90
CA THR A 15 4.57 -13.18 -9.79
C THR A 15 5.21 -11.85 -9.36
N GLY A 16 6.31 -11.49 -10.04
CA GLY A 16 6.90 -10.16 -9.86
C GLY A 16 5.92 -9.00 -10.15
N ALA A 17 4.95 -9.20 -11.05
CA ALA A 17 3.93 -8.20 -11.34
C ALA A 17 2.96 -8.03 -10.17
N ASP A 18 2.57 -9.12 -9.51
CA ASP A 18 1.71 -9.08 -8.33
C ASP A 18 2.39 -8.38 -7.15
N PHE A 19 3.68 -8.63 -6.94
CA PHE A 19 4.45 -7.91 -5.91
C PHE A 19 4.60 -6.43 -6.22
N TYR A 20 4.74 -6.06 -7.50
CA TYR A 20 4.76 -4.66 -7.91
C TYR A 20 3.40 -3.99 -7.65
N ALA A 21 2.30 -4.64 -8.04
CA ALA A 21 0.94 -4.16 -7.77
C ALA A 21 0.71 -3.99 -6.27
N LEU A 22 1.07 -5.00 -5.47
CA LEU A 22 0.95 -4.97 -4.01
C LEU A 22 1.66 -3.76 -3.39
N CYS A 23 2.92 -3.51 -3.77
CA CYS A 23 3.68 -2.39 -3.24
C CYS A 23 3.12 -1.05 -3.70
N SER A 24 2.65 -0.97 -4.95
CA SER A 24 2.06 0.25 -5.52
C SER A 24 0.74 0.61 -4.83
N ASP A 25 -0.11 -0.39 -4.59
CA ASP A 25 -1.37 -0.21 -3.88
C ASP A 25 -1.15 0.15 -2.41
N ALA A 26 -0.16 -0.48 -1.75
CA ALA A 26 0.22 -0.11 -0.38
C ALA A 26 0.72 1.35 -0.29
N LEU A 27 1.44 1.83 -1.31
CA LEU A 27 1.85 3.23 -1.38
C LEU A 27 0.64 4.17 -1.55
N LEU A 28 -0.31 3.81 -2.42
CA LEU A 28 -1.55 4.59 -2.63
C LEU A 28 -2.39 4.65 -1.35
N ASN A 29 -2.53 3.52 -0.66
CA ASN A 29 -3.22 3.43 0.63
C ASN A 29 -2.54 4.34 1.68
N ALA A 30 -1.21 4.33 1.73
CA ALA A 30 -0.45 5.20 2.62
C ALA A 30 -0.66 6.69 2.30
N MET A 31 -0.67 7.08 1.02
CA MET A 31 -0.94 8.46 0.59
C MET A 31 -2.34 8.90 1.01
N THR A 32 -3.35 8.05 0.78
CA THR A 32 -4.75 8.33 1.11
C THR A 32 -4.93 8.51 2.61
N ARG A 33 -4.30 7.63 3.40
CA ARG A 33 -4.30 7.72 4.85
C ARG A 33 -3.65 9.00 5.36
N VAL A 34 -2.46 9.34 4.86
CA VAL A 34 -1.74 10.55 5.30
C VAL A 34 -2.53 11.81 4.94
N ALA A 35 -3.17 11.85 3.77
CA ALA A 35 -4.06 12.95 3.41
C ALA A 35 -5.21 13.11 4.44
N GLY A 36 -5.88 12.01 4.81
CA GLY A 36 -6.91 12.04 5.85
C GLY A 36 -6.38 12.46 7.23
N GLU A 37 -5.20 11.97 7.64
CA GLU A 37 -4.54 12.39 8.89
C GLU A 37 -4.26 13.91 8.90
N VAL A 38 -3.92 14.49 7.75
CA VAL A 38 -3.70 15.93 7.59
C VAL A 38 -5.00 16.71 7.65
N ASP A 39 -6.04 16.26 6.95
CA ASP A 39 -7.36 16.91 6.97
C ASP A 39 -7.90 16.97 8.42
N GLU A 40 -7.79 15.88 9.19
CA GLU A 40 -8.18 15.87 10.60
C GLU A 40 -7.40 16.87 11.46
N LYS A 41 -6.08 17.00 11.24
CA LYS A 41 -5.24 17.97 11.97
C LYS A 41 -5.61 19.40 11.62
N TRP A 42 -5.88 19.67 10.35
CA TRP A 42 -6.32 20.97 9.87
C TRP A 42 -7.69 21.35 10.48
N GLU A 43 -8.65 20.42 10.48
CA GLU A 43 -9.97 20.63 11.10
C GLU A 43 -9.86 20.88 12.61
N LYS A 44 -9.09 20.04 13.33
CA LYS A 44 -8.83 20.23 14.77
C LYS A 44 -8.21 21.59 15.06
N TYR A 45 -7.20 21.99 14.29
CA TYR A 45 -6.57 23.30 14.44
C TYR A 45 -7.56 24.46 14.25
N ASN A 46 -8.42 24.38 13.23
CA ASN A 46 -9.46 25.38 12.98
C ASN A 46 -10.46 25.46 14.13
N MET A 47 -10.93 24.31 14.62
CA MET A 47 -11.88 24.23 15.75
C MET A 47 -11.30 24.81 17.04
N GLU A 48 -10.09 24.40 17.43
CA GLU A 48 -9.44 24.82 18.67
C GLU A 48 -9.13 26.33 18.68
N ASN A 49 -8.68 26.86 17.55
CA ASN A 49 -8.33 28.27 17.42
C ASN A 49 -9.52 29.17 17.06
N LYS A 50 -10.71 28.60 16.83
CA LYS A 50 -11.90 29.29 16.30
C LYS A 50 -11.58 30.11 15.05
N LYS A 51 -10.73 29.56 14.18
CA LYS A 51 -10.31 30.16 12.91
C LYS A 51 -10.90 29.34 11.76
N ASN A 52 -11.03 29.96 10.60
CA ASN A 52 -11.37 29.29 9.35
C ASN A 52 -10.25 29.57 8.35
N ILE A 53 -9.09 28.95 8.57
CA ILE A 53 -7.95 29.07 7.65
C ILE A 53 -8.07 28.03 6.54
N SER A 54 -7.60 28.37 5.35
CA SER A 54 -7.53 27.43 4.23
C SER A 54 -6.47 26.36 4.47
N LEU A 55 -6.64 25.19 3.86
CA LEU A 55 -5.67 24.09 3.94
C LEU A 55 -4.28 24.53 3.44
N ARG A 56 -4.22 25.35 2.39
CA ARG A 56 -2.96 25.92 1.88
C ARG A 56 -2.25 26.77 2.95
N TYR A 57 -2.97 27.66 3.63
CA TYR A 57 -2.37 28.47 4.69
C TYR A 57 -1.85 27.59 5.83
N TRP A 58 -2.59 26.53 6.18
CA TRP A 58 -2.17 25.57 7.20
C TRP A 58 -0.85 24.88 6.82
N PHE A 59 -0.71 24.41 5.58
CA PHE A 59 0.55 23.85 5.10
C PHE A 59 1.71 24.85 5.14
N ASP A 60 1.46 26.11 4.78
CA ASP A 60 2.52 27.12 4.69
C ASP A 60 2.97 27.65 6.08
N ASN A 61 2.11 27.57 7.11
CA ASN A 61 2.34 28.27 8.40
C ASN A 61 2.26 27.39 9.65
N VAL A 62 1.65 26.21 9.57
CA VAL A 62 1.34 25.36 10.75
C VAL A 62 1.87 23.94 10.59
N ALA A 63 1.80 23.36 9.40
CA ALA A 63 2.27 22.02 9.13
C ALA A 63 3.77 21.88 9.42
N ASN A 64 4.18 20.68 9.79
CA ASN A 64 5.57 20.30 9.96
C ASN A 64 5.97 19.24 8.92
N GLU A 65 7.27 18.91 8.87
CA GLU A 65 7.80 17.93 7.90
C GLU A 65 7.12 16.55 8.01
N ASN A 66 6.63 16.15 9.18
CA ASN A 66 5.95 14.86 9.33
C ASN A 66 4.57 14.84 8.68
N ASP A 67 3.93 15.99 8.49
CA ASP A 67 2.64 16.10 7.80
C ASP A 67 2.79 15.94 6.28
N LEU A 68 4.01 16.11 5.77
CA LEU A 68 4.37 15.90 4.36
C LEU A 68 4.94 14.50 4.12
N LYS A 69 5.41 13.82 5.16
CA LYS A 69 6.11 12.56 5.05
C LYS A 69 5.15 11.38 4.92
N VAL A 70 5.06 10.84 3.71
CA VAL A 70 4.34 9.59 3.47
C VAL A 70 5.24 8.41 3.79
N VAL A 71 4.94 7.73 4.91
CA VAL A 71 5.57 6.46 5.28
C VAL A 71 4.51 5.36 5.21
N VAL A 72 4.78 4.36 4.38
CA VAL A 72 3.97 3.14 4.30
C VAL A 72 4.03 2.43 5.65
N LYS A 73 2.91 1.87 6.09
CA LYS A 73 2.75 1.09 7.32
C LYS A 73 2.21 -0.30 6.97
N LEU A 74 2.26 -1.23 7.93
CA LEU A 74 1.79 -2.61 7.71
C LEU A 74 0.31 -2.65 7.28
N GLN A 75 -0.54 -1.82 7.89
CA GLN A 75 -1.97 -1.73 7.55
C GLN A 75 -2.23 -1.37 6.08
N ASP A 76 -1.34 -0.59 5.45
CA ASP A 76 -1.49 -0.18 4.05
C ASP A 76 -1.27 -1.38 3.11
N PHE A 77 -0.34 -2.28 3.49
CA PHE A 77 -0.12 -3.57 2.82
C PHE A 77 -1.23 -4.58 3.08
N GLU A 78 -1.80 -4.59 4.28
CA GLU A 78 -2.92 -5.48 4.60
C GLU A 78 -4.17 -5.10 3.79
N LEU A 79 -4.44 -3.81 3.64
CA LEU A 79 -5.51 -3.32 2.77
C LEU A 79 -5.24 -3.64 1.30
N ALA A 80 -3.99 -3.52 0.84
CA ALA A 80 -3.62 -3.89 -0.52
C ALA A 80 -3.79 -5.40 -0.78
N GLN A 81 -3.35 -6.26 0.14
CA GLN A 81 -3.50 -7.72 0.03
C GLN A 81 -4.95 -8.16 -0.05
N GLN A 82 -5.86 -7.52 0.69
CA GLN A 82 -7.28 -7.86 0.68
C GLN A 82 -7.93 -7.65 -0.70
N ASN A 83 -7.42 -6.69 -1.47
CA ASN A 83 -8.00 -6.31 -2.77
C ASN A 83 -7.23 -6.91 -3.96
N LEU A 84 -6.04 -7.47 -3.73
CA LEU A 84 -5.17 -7.94 -4.80
C LEU A 84 -5.52 -9.36 -5.26
N ILE A 85 -5.89 -9.49 -6.52
CA ILE A 85 -6.15 -10.78 -7.18
C ILE A 85 -4.84 -11.25 -7.84
N PRO A 86 -4.36 -12.48 -7.59
CA PRO A 86 -3.19 -13.01 -8.28
C PRO A 86 -3.36 -12.97 -9.80
N SER A 87 -2.33 -12.52 -10.51
CA SER A 87 -2.31 -12.44 -11.98
C SER A 87 -2.29 -13.80 -12.67
N VAL A 88 -1.76 -14.82 -12.00
CA VAL A 88 -1.71 -16.20 -12.50
C VAL A 88 -2.56 -17.08 -11.61
N SER A 89 -3.43 -17.89 -12.20
CA SER A 89 -4.26 -18.84 -11.45
C SER A 89 -3.45 -20.05 -10.95
N GLU A 90 -3.93 -20.73 -9.91
CA GLU A 90 -3.28 -21.97 -9.44
C GLU A 90 -3.24 -23.06 -10.52
N ASP A 91 -4.28 -23.15 -11.35
CA ASP A 91 -4.36 -24.17 -12.41
C ASP A 91 -3.35 -23.92 -13.52
N GLU A 92 -3.14 -22.65 -13.91
CA GLU A 92 -2.08 -22.27 -14.86
C GLU A 92 -0.69 -22.58 -14.30
N LEU A 93 -0.45 -22.29 -13.02
CA LEU A 93 0.81 -22.62 -12.37
C LEU A 93 1.05 -24.14 -12.36
N ARG A 94 0.04 -24.95 -12.02
CA ARG A 94 0.13 -26.42 -12.04
C ARG A 94 0.34 -26.95 -13.45
N HIS A 95 -0.28 -26.34 -14.46
CA HIS A 95 -0.05 -26.71 -15.86
C HIS A 95 1.39 -26.42 -16.27
N TYR A 96 1.91 -25.23 -15.96
CA TYR A 96 3.29 -24.86 -16.23
C TYR A 96 4.30 -25.81 -15.56
N LEU A 97 4.11 -26.15 -14.28
CA LEU A 97 5.00 -27.06 -13.56
C LEU A 97 5.06 -28.46 -14.19
N ARG A 98 3.93 -28.98 -14.68
CA ARG A 98 3.88 -30.27 -15.40
C ARG A 98 4.60 -30.24 -16.75
N LEU A 99 4.48 -29.13 -17.48
CA LEU A 99 5.22 -28.95 -18.73
C LEU A 99 6.72 -28.91 -18.44
N LYS A 100 7.15 -28.08 -17.48
CA LYS A 100 8.56 -27.96 -17.08
C LYS A 100 9.18 -29.32 -16.73
N SER A 101 8.52 -30.12 -15.89
CA SER A 101 9.05 -31.44 -15.49
C SER A 101 9.21 -32.40 -16.66
N SER A 102 8.32 -32.31 -17.65
CA SER A 102 8.36 -33.17 -18.83
C SER A 102 9.54 -32.82 -19.75
N PHE A 103 9.89 -31.52 -19.86
CA PHE A 103 11.03 -31.06 -20.64
C PHE A 103 12.38 -31.28 -19.94
N GLU A 104 12.45 -31.19 -18.61
CA GLU A 104 13.68 -31.44 -17.84
C GLU A 104 14.03 -32.94 -17.73
N SER A 105 13.09 -33.84 -18.04
CA SER A 105 13.28 -35.29 -18.02
C SER A 105 13.74 -35.89 -19.36
N GLN A 106 13.96 -35.05 -20.38
CA GLN A 106 14.54 -35.40 -21.69
C GLN A 106 15.98 -34.90 -21.78
#